data_AF-A0A7C6FBQ1-F1
#
_entry.id   AF-A0A7C6FBQ1-F1
#
_cell.length_a   1.000
_cell.length_b   1.000
_cell.length_c   1.000
_cell.angle_alpha   90.00
_cell.angle_beta   90.00
_cell.angle_gamma   90.00
#
_symmetry.space_group_name_H-M   'P 1'
#
loop_
_entity.id
_entity.type
_entity.pdbx_description
1 polymer ?
#
loop_
_entity_poly.entity_id
_entity_poly.type
_entity_poly.pdbx_seq_one_letter_code
_entity_poly.pdbx_strand_id
1 'polypeptide(L)'
;MTTYDFSTQKELFEIAYAILEDYNIEEWSFGGGTALSYCSYGHRMSYDIDIFSEDYSAIGRLIENQEEIAQNLAISLHQVESSPSGITFILEEQGHGLKLDFLYGSSLTSTPYILRNLFGFTNIKVQTPLEIIARKLKHREIITIRDFVDFAYCEQKDKVLTKLKSENIVDIDRFFELVEQFNSFDIEVFNQELKYLASNIFRDKSDLSTIINELMIPSEIIKVAVDDSEVVAFDDFIEAYREIYEEIGSYKVYELTKDETMKFLGKDLITYGDVLGLKLKDIKKSKLIIL
;
A
#
# COMPACT_ATOMS: atom_id res chain seq x y z
N MET A 1 -18.42 16.92 4.26
CA MET A 1 -17.46 18.03 4.09
C MET A 1 -16.14 17.52 4.61
N THR A 2 -15.11 17.47 3.76
CA THR A 2 -13.76 17.11 4.18
C THR A 2 -13.27 18.15 5.18
N THR A 3 -12.60 17.73 6.25
CA THR A 3 -11.99 18.65 7.23
C THR A 3 -10.85 19.47 6.62
N TYR A 4 -10.36 19.05 5.47
CA TYR A 4 -9.26 19.67 4.72
C TYR A 4 -9.76 20.43 3.51
N ASP A 5 -9.07 21.53 3.19
CA ASP A 5 -9.26 22.31 1.98
C ASP A 5 -8.42 21.72 0.85
N PHE A 6 -9.09 21.26 -0.21
CA PHE A 6 -8.48 20.69 -1.42
C PHE A 6 -8.62 21.63 -2.62
N SER A 7 -8.79 22.93 -2.40
CA SER A 7 -8.89 23.94 -3.47
C SER A 7 -7.66 23.92 -4.40
N THR A 8 -6.46 23.86 -3.85
CA THR A 8 -5.22 23.72 -4.63
C THR A 8 -5.17 22.39 -5.39
N GLN A 9 -5.57 21.27 -4.77
CA GLN A 9 -5.58 19.96 -5.46
C GLN A 9 -6.62 19.92 -6.58
N LYS A 10 -7.72 20.67 -6.44
CA LYS A 10 -8.68 20.87 -7.53
C LYS A 10 -8.02 21.57 -8.73
N GLU A 11 -7.29 22.66 -8.50
CA GLU A 11 -6.56 23.38 -9.56
C GLU A 11 -5.50 22.49 -10.21
N LEU A 12 -4.73 21.73 -9.41
CA LEU A 12 -3.75 20.77 -9.92
C LEU A 12 -4.41 19.66 -10.75
N PHE A 13 -5.57 19.17 -10.32
CA PHE A 13 -6.31 18.16 -11.08
C PHE A 13 -6.85 18.74 -12.40
N GLU A 14 -7.31 19.99 -12.42
CA GLU A 14 -7.72 20.68 -13.65
C GLU A 14 -6.55 20.81 -14.64
N ILE A 15 -5.35 21.13 -14.14
CA ILE A 15 -4.12 21.14 -14.95
C ILE A 15 -3.80 19.74 -15.48
N ALA A 16 -3.84 18.72 -14.60
CA ALA A 16 -3.59 17.33 -14.99
C ALA A 16 -4.53 16.87 -16.11
N TYR A 17 -5.82 17.18 -15.96
CA TYR A 17 -6.85 16.87 -16.93
C TYR A 17 -6.58 17.54 -18.28
N ALA A 18 -6.20 18.84 -18.28
CA ALA A 18 -5.85 19.55 -19.51
C ALA A 18 -4.66 18.91 -20.25
N ILE A 19 -3.61 18.51 -19.51
CA ILE A 19 -2.47 17.79 -20.10
C ILE A 19 -2.92 16.46 -20.73
N LEU A 20 -3.80 15.70 -20.07
CA LEU A 20 -4.30 14.44 -20.61
C LEU A 20 -5.08 14.64 -21.92
N GLU A 21 -5.88 15.71 -22.02
CA GLU A 21 -6.61 16.07 -23.24
C GLU A 21 -5.65 16.51 -24.36
N ASP A 22 -4.70 17.41 -24.07
CA ASP A 22 -3.77 17.95 -25.06
C ASP A 22 -2.92 16.85 -25.72
N TYR A 23 -2.57 15.80 -24.98
CA TYR A 23 -1.77 14.66 -25.45
C TYR A 23 -2.58 13.40 -25.79
N ASN A 24 -3.92 13.51 -25.87
CA ASN A 24 -4.87 12.44 -26.20
C ASN A 24 -4.63 11.17 -25.37
N ILE A 25 -4.69 11.30 -24.05
CA ILE A 25 -4.55 10.19 -23.10
C ILE A 25 -5.93 9.88 -22.52
N GLU A 26 -6.57 8.83 -23.01
CA GLU A 26 -7.96 8.49 -22.64
C GLU A 26 -8.03 7.46 -21.49
N GLU A 27 -7.08 6.54 -21.42
CA GLU A 27 -7.08 5.43 -20.47
C GLU A 27 -6.20 5.73 -19.25
N TRP A 28 -6.77 6.45 -18.29
CA TRP A 28 -6.08 6.84 -17.06
C TRP A 28 -6.96 6.71 -15.82
N SER A 29 -6.35 6.74 -14.63
CA SER A 29 -7.03 6.77 -13.34
C SER A 29 -6.37 7.73 -12.36
N PHE A 30 -7.17 8.38 -11.53
CA PHE A 30 -6.72 9.22 -10.44
C PHE A 30 -6.48 8.38 -9.18
N GLY A 31 -5.27 8.43 -8.63
CA GLY A 31 -4.86 7.58 -7.52
C GLY A 31 -4.07 8.32 -6.44
N GLY A 32 -3.28 7.52 -5.71
CA GLY A 32 -2.36 8.05 -4.70
C GLY A 32 -3.03 8.67 -3.47
N GLY A 33 -2.26 9.49 -2.74
CA GLY A 33 -2.66 9.98 -1.42
C GLY A 33 -3.86 10.92 -1.45
N THR A 34 -3.97 11.73 -2.50
CA THR A 34 -5.03 12.72 -2.64
C THR A 34 -6.34 12.07 -3.05
N ALA A 35 -6.33 11.10 -3.96
CA ALA A 35 -7.53 10.29 -4.24
C ALA A 35 -8.01 9.57 -2.98
N LEU A 36 -7.11 8.98 -2.20
CA LEU A 36 -7.46 8.27 -0.97
C LEU A 36 -8.13 9.20 0.05
N SER A 37 -7.51 10.36 0.32
CA SER A 37 -8.04 11.29 1.31
C SER A 37 -9.29 12.02 0.82
N TYR A 38 -9.28 12.60 -0.39
CA TYR A 38 -10.42 13.37 -0.88
C TYR A 38 -11.65 12.51 -1.20
N CYS A 39 -11.45 11.37 -1.86
CA CYS A 39 -12.57 10.57 -2.38
C CYS A 39 -13.08 9.52 -1.40
N SER A 40 -12.28 9.10 -0.41
CA SER A 40 -12.63 7.97 0.46
C SER A 40 -12.75 8.33 1.95
N TYR A 41 -11.73 8.97 2.54
CA TYR A 41 -11.61 8.94 4.00
C TYR A 41 -11.45 10.28 4.72
N GLY A 42 -10.84 11.28 4.07
CA GLY A 42 -10.53 12.57 4.70
C GLY A 42 -9.72 12.39 5.99
N HIS A 43 -8.70 11.53 5.96
CA HIS A 43 -7.92 11.11 7.14
C HIS A 43 -6.65 11.94 7.37
N ARG A 44 -6.16 12.63 6.33
CA ARG A 44 -5.01 13.56 6.39
C ARG A 44 -4.98 14.52 5.21
N MET A 45 -4.18 15.58 5.27
CA MET A 45 -3.91 16.40 4.09
C MET A 45 -2.99 15.66 3.11
N SER A 46 -3.18 15.89 1.81
CA SER A 46 -2.35 15.36 0.73
C SER A 46 -2.22 16.41 -0.36
N TYR A 47 -1.00 16.58 -0.88
CA TYR A 47 -0.65 17.74 -1.71
C TYR A 47 -0.51 17.41 -3.20
N ASP A 48 -0.10 16.18 -3.50
CA ASP A 48 0.26 15.71 -4.84
C ASP A 48 -0.98 15.26 -5.64
N ILE A 49 -0.91 15.30 -6.97
CA ILE A 49 -1.89 14.64 -7.85
C ILE A 49 -1.20 13.51 -8.59
N ASP A 50 -1.67 12.28 -8.37
CA ASP A 50 -1.15 11.08 -9.02
C ASP A 50 -2.13 10.58 -10.10
N ILE A 51 -1.69 10.60 -11.37
CA ILE A 51 -2.41 10.03 -12.51
C ILE A 51 -1.68 8.76 -12.97
N PHE A 52 -2.44 7.67 -13.14
CA PHE A 52 -1.90 6.39 -13.57
C PHE A 52 -2.47 6.00 -14.94
N SER A 53 -1.61 5.51 -15.83
CA SER A 53 -2.00 4.91 -17.11
C SER A 53 -1.43 3.50 -17.23
N GLU A 54 -2.20 2.59 -17.82
CA GLU A 54 -1.70 1.28 -18.25
C GLU A 54 -1.12 1.32 -19.67
N ASP A 55 -1.30 2.43 -20.38
CA ASP A 55 -0.68 2.68 -21.68
C ASP A 55 0.71 3.28 -21.49
N TYR A 56 1.75 2.44 -21.61
CA TYR A 56 3.14 2.86 -21.55
C TYR A 56 3.47 3.97 -22.58
N SER A 57 2.83 3.93 -23.75
CA SER A 57 3.03 4.93 -24.80
C SER A 57 2.46 6.30 -24.42
N ALA A 58 1.42 6.34 -23.56
CA ALA A 58 0.88 7.60 -23.04
C ALA A 58 1.92 8.33 -22.20
N ILE A 59 2.62 7.61 -21.31
CA ILE A 59 3.71 8.18 -20.52
C ILE A 59 4.88 8.59 -21.42
N GLY A 60 5.20 7.77 -22.44
CA GLY A 60 6.20 8.10 -23.46
C GLY A 60 5.91 9.45 -24.14
N ARG A 61 4.66 9.70 -24.55
CA ARG A 61 4.25 10.98 -25.15
C ARG A 61 4.49 12.16 -24.21
N LEU A 62 4.18 12.04 -22.92
CA LEU A 62 4.42 13.11 -21.95
C LEU A 62 5.92 13.39 -21.75
N ILE A 63 6.74 12.34 -21.70
CA ILE A 63 8.20 12.48 -21.58
C ILE A 63 8.80 13.14 -22.83
N GLU A 64 8.37 12.74 -24.03
CA GLU A 64 8.82 13.33 -25.29
C GLU A 64 8.49 14.82 -25.40
N ASN A 65 7.40 15.26 -24.77
CA ASN A 65 6.93 16.64 -24.79
C ASN A 65 7.16 17.40 -23.48
N GLN A 66 8.01 16.87 -22.58
CA GLN A 66 8.23 17.44 -21.25
C GLN A 66 8.68 18.92 -21.25
N GLU A 67 9.44 19.34 -22.26
CA GLU A 67 9.91 20.73 -22.39
C GLU A 67 8.76 21.68 -22.70
N GLU A 68 7.83 21.29 -23.58
CA GLU A 68 6.64 22.08 -23.93
C GLU A 68 5.69 22.15 -22.73
N ILE A 69 5.45 21.02 -22.07
CA ILE A 69 4.60 20.95 -20.87
C ILE A 69 5.18 21.84 -19.76
N ALA A 70 6.48 21.76 -19.48
CA ALA A 70 7.13 22.59 -18.47
C ALA A 70 7.00 24.09 -18.79
N GLN A 71 7.16 24.48 -20.06
CA GLN A 71 6.97 25.87 -20.49
C GLN A 71 5.53 26.34 -20.27
N ASN A 72 4.53 25.52 -20.60
CA ASN A 72 3.12 25.83 -20.39
C ASN A 72 2.76 25.93 -18.90
N LEU A 73 3.41 25.13 -18.05
CA LEU A 73 3.31 25.19 -16.59
C LEU A 73 4.12 26.34 -15.96
N ALA A 74 4.87 27.09 -16.77
CA ALA A 74 5.78 28.15 -16.32
C ALA A 74 6.83 27.68 -15.28
N ILE A 75 7.29 26.43 -15.40
CA ILE A 75 8.35 25.86 -14.57
C ILE A 75 9.64 25.62 -15.35
N SER A 76 10.75 25.51 -14.64
CA SER A 76 12.04 25.12 -15.22
C SER A 76 12.07 23.63 -15.55
N LEU A 77 12.82 23.22 -16.58
CA LEU A 77 13.06 21.80 -16.85
C LEU A 77 13.79 21.10 -15.69
N HIS A 78 14.50 21.84 -14.84
CA HIS A 78 15.08 21.30 -13.60
C HIS A 78 14.04 20.86 -12.57
N GLN A 79 12.79 21.31 -12.71
CA GLN A 79 11.64 20.93 -11.88
C GLN A 79 10.85 19.77 -12.50
N VAL A 80 11.42 19.11 -13.52
CA VAL A 80 10.84 17.93 -14.16
C VAL A 80 11.73 16.73 -13.87
N GLU A 81 11.15 15.71 -13.26
CA GLU A 81 11.81 14.43 -13.03
C GLU A 81 11.15 13.39 -13.93
N SER A 82 11.95 12.65 -14.71
CA SER A 82 11.42 11.60 -15.59
C SER A 82 12.18 10.30 -15.43
N SER A 83 11.45 9.21 -15.60
CA SER A 83 11.93 7.83 -15.61
C SER A 83 11.22 7.08 -16.74
N PRO A 84 11.66 5.87 -17.12
CA PRO A 84 10.96 5.09 -18.12
C PRO A 84 9.49 4.82 -17.77
N SER A 85 9.10 4.85 -16.50
CA SER A 85 7.74 4.53 -16.03
C SER A 85 6.98 5.73 -15.49
N GLY A 86 7.46 6.97 -15.66
CA GLY A 86 6.72 8.12 -15.17
C GLY A 86 7.43 9.45 -15.33
N ILE A 87 6.66 10.52 -15.20
CA ILE A 87 7.11 11.89 -15.22
C ILE A 87 6.42 12.68 -14.11
N THR A 88 7.21 13.50 -13.41
CA THR A 88 6.80 14.33 -12.30
C THR A 88 7.10 15.78 -12.62
N PHE A 89 6.09 16.64 -12.50
CA PHE A 89 6.22 18.09 -12.61
C PHE A 89 6.13 18.71 -11.20
N ILE A 90 7.21 19.37 -10.77
CA ILE A 90 7.30 20.01 -9.45
C ILE A 90 6.91 21.50 -9.61
N LEU A 91 5.66 21.81 -9.28
CA LEU A 91 5.08 23.14 -9.49
C LEU A 91 5.46 24.13 -8.38
N GLU A 92 5.70 23.63 -7.17
CA GLU A 92 6.21 24.42 -6.06
C GLU A 92 7.27 23.61 -5.31
N GLU A 93 8.50 24.13 -5.23
CA GLU A 93 9.59 23.49 -4.49
C GLU A 93 9.60 23.85 -2.99
N GLN A 94 8.94 24.96 -2.62
CA GLN A 94 8.87 25.44 -1.25
C GLN A 94 7.61 24.89 -0.55
N GLY A 95 7.59 24.95 0.79
CA GLY A 95 6.43 24.54 1.58
C GLY A 95 6.16 23.03 1.51
N HIS A 96 5.00 22.63 1.01
CA HIS A 96 4.57 21.24 1.00
C HIS A 96 5.06 20.43 -0.20
N GLY A 97 5.62 21.09 -1.21
CA GLY A 97 5.95 20.47 -2.49
C GLY A 97 4.68 20.16 -3.26
N LEU A 98 4.33 20.97 -4.26
CA LEU A 98 3.20 20.65 -5.15
C LEU A 98 3.73 19.85 -6.34
N LYS A 99 3.29 18.60 -6.45
CA LYS A 99 3.71 17.70 -7.52
C LYS A 99 2.52 17.20 -8.32
N LEU A 100 2.76 17.05 -9.61
CA LEU A 100 1.87 16.37 -10.54
C LEU A 100 2.61 15.19 -11.15
N ASP A 101 2.15 13.98 -10.84
CA ASP A 101 2.76 12.73 -11.23
C ASP A 101 1.91 12.03 -12.30
N PHE A 102 2.55 11.67 -13.42
CA PHE A 102 1.97 10.78 -14.42
C PHE A 102 2.79 9.50 -14.47
N LEU A 103 2.17 8.40 -14.10
CA LEU A 103 2.85 7.14 -13.83
C LEU A 103 2.29 6.03 -14.71
N TYR A 104 3.17 5.21 -15.26
CA TYR A 104 2.80 3.94 -15.84
C TYR A 104 2.60 2.91 -14.72
N GLY A 105 1.52 2.13 -14.77
CA GLY A 105 1.38 0.99 -13.87
C GLY A 105 0.13 0.17 -14.10
N SER A 106 0.31 -1.12 -14.36
CA SER A 106 -0.78 -2.10 -14.42
C SER A 106 -1.57 -2.15 -13.12
N SER A 107 -2.88 -2.37 -13.22
CA SER A 107 -3.74 -2.67 -12.07
C SER A 107 -3.21 -3.85 -11.26
N LEU A 108 -3.23 -3.72 -9.93
CA LEU A 108 -2.77 -4.78 -9.02
C LEU A 108 -3.91 -5.61 -8.44
N THR A 109 -5.09 -5.02 -8.34
CA THR A 109 -6.26 -5.61 -7.70
C THR A 109 -7.35 -5.94 -8.70
N SER A 110 -8.24 -6.85 -8.33
CA SER A 110 -9.38 -7.27 -9.15
C SER A 110 -10.38 -6.15 -9.47
N THR A 111 -10.48 -5.13 -8.61
CA THR A 111 -11.30 -3.94 -8.81
C THR A 111 -10.45 -2.68 -8.59
N PRO A 112 -9.67 -2.26 -9.59
CA PRO A 112 -8.62 -1.25 -9.41
C PRO A 112 -9.19 0.16 -9.26
N TYR A 113 -10.34 0.46 -9.85
CA TYR A 113 -10.96 1.79 -9.79
C TYR A 113 -12.48 1.73 -9.78
N ILE A 114 -13.08 2.85 -9.37
CA ILE A 114 -14.51 3.13 -9.44
C ILE A 114 -14.75 4.47 -10.12
N LEU A 115 -15.87 4.62 -10.83
CA LEU A 115 -16.25 5.90 -11.44
C LEU A 115 -16.81 6.86 -10.38
N ARG A 116 -16.30 8.09 -10.38
CA ARG A 116 -16.70 9.16 -9.45
C ARG A 116 -16.84 10.50 -10.18
N ASN A 117 -17.69 11.35 -9.62
CA ASN A 117 -17.72 12.77 -9.95
C ASN A 117 -16.90 13.50 -8.87
N LEU A 118 -15.88 14.25 -9.28
CA LEU A 118 -14.97 14.95 -8.38
C LEU A 118 -14.45 16.23 -9.03
N PHE A 119 -14.21 17.26 -8.23
CA PHE A 119 -13.69 18.55 -8.70
C PHE A 119 -14.49 19.21 -9.86
N GLY A 120 -15.77 18.85 -10.04
CA GLY A 120 -16.59 19.34 -11.15
C GLY A 120 -16.54 18.47 -12.41
N PHE A 121 -15.67 17.47 -12.45
CA PHE A 121 -15.58 16.47 -13.52
C PHE A 121 -16.49 15.28 -13.22
N THR A 122 -16.93 14.59 -14.28
CA THR A 122 -17.83 13.44 -14.20
C THR A 122 -17.19 12.18 -14.74
N ASN A 123 -17.56 11.01 -14.18
CA ASN A 123 -17.10 9.70 -14.63
C ASN A 123 -15.58 9.53 -14.63
N ILE A 124 -14.89 10.12 -13.65
CA ILE A 124 -13.45 9.94 -13.46
C ILE A 124 -13.20 8.56 -12.84
N LYS A 125 -12.26 7.79 -13.42
CA LYS A 125 -11.75 6.55 -12.83
C LYS A 125 -10.89 6.92 -11.61
N VAL A 126 -11.37 6.60 -10.40
CA VAL A 126 -10.63 6.83 -9.15
C VAL A 126 -10.20 5.49 -8.60
N GLN A 127 -8.91 5.32 -8.31
CA GLN A 127 -8.38 4.09 -7.77
C GLN A 127 -9.04 3.76 -6.42
N THR A 128 -9.32 2.47 -6.19
CA THR A 128 -9.89 2.02 -4.92
C THR A 128 -8.84 2.12 -3.80
N PRO A 129 -9.25 2.24 -2.53
CA PRO A 129 -8.32 2.18 -1.41
C PRO A 129 -7.42 0.94 -1.44
N LEU A 130 -7.96 -0.22 -1.81
CA LEU A 130 -7.19 -1.46 -1.93
C LEU A 130 -6.10 -1.32 -3.00
N GLU A 131 -6.41 -0.79 -4.19
CA GLU A 131 -5.45 -0.55 -5.26
C GLU A 131 -4.35 0.44 -4.85
N ILE A 132 -4.73 1.54 -4.18
CA ILE A 132 -3.77 2.57 -3.72
C ILE A 132 -2.79 1.99 -2.70
N ILE A 133 -3.29 1.22 -1.72
CA ILE A 133 -2.43 0.56 -0.73
C ILE A 133 -1.58 -0.54 -1.39
N ALA A 134 -2.17 -1.35 -2.28
CA ALA A 134 -1.45 -2.38 -3.03
C ALA A 134 -0.21 -1.80 -3.73
N ARG A 135 -0.35 -0.68 -4.44
CA ARG A 135 0.76 -0.03 -5.16
C ARG A 135 1.84 0.46 -4.20
N LYS A 136 1.45 1.09 -3.09
CA LYS A 136 2.39 1.57 -2.07
C LYS A 136 3.22 0.42 -1.49
N LEU A 137 2.57 -0.68 -1.12
CA LEU A 137 3.26 -1.79 -0.46
C LEU A 137 4.08 -2.65 -1.43
N LYS A 138 3.62 -2.82 -2.67
CA LYS A 138 4.29 -3.66 -3.69
C LYS A 138 5.48 -2.98 -4.37
N HIS A 139 5.40 -1.70 -4.70
CA HIS A 139 6.40 -1.04 -5.54
C HIS A 139 7.41 -0.16 -4.80
N ARG A 140 7.14 0.23 -3.56
CA ARG A 140 8.08 1.06 -2.79
C ARG A 140 8.99 0.17 -1.96
N GLU A 141 10.29 0.15 -2.21
CA GLU A 141 11.22 -0.59 -1.35
C GLU A 141 11.17 -0.06 0.09
N ILE A 142 11.24 1.27 0.24
CA ILE A 142 11.16 1.98 1.52
C ILE A 142 9.77 2.61 1.68
N ILE A 143 9.05 2.19 2.71
CA ILE A 143 7.72 2.72 3.04
C ILE A 143 7.85 4.00 3.84
N THR A 144 7.13 5.05 3.42
CA THR A 144 7.14 6.33 4.11
C THR A 144 6.14 6.33 5.29
N ILE A 145 6.31 7.27 6.22
CA ILE A 145 5.36 7.47 7.34
C ILE A 145 3.93 7.72 6.81
N ARG A 146 3.81 8.49 5.71
CA ARG A 146 2.55 8.74 5.02
C ARG A 146 1.88 7.44 4.54
N ASP A 147 2.67 6.51 4.03
CA ASP A 147 2.17 5.21 3.57
C ASP A 147 1.70 4.35 4.75
N PHE A 148 2.42 4.36 5.88
CA PHE A 148 1.95 3.67 7.09
C PHE A 148 0.66 4.26 7.64
N VAL A 149 0.50 5.59 7.61
CA VAL A 149 -0.78 6.24 7.98
C VAL A 149 -1.91 5.78 7.07
N ASP A 150 -1.70 5.80 5.76
CA ASP A 150 -2.69 5.36 4.78
C ASP A 150 -3.04 3.88 4.98
N PHE A 151 -2.03 3.02 5.12
CA PHE A 151 -2.20 1.58 5.33
C PHE A 151 -2.94 1.28 6.64
N ALA A 152 -2.46 1.82 7.77
CA ALA A 152 -3.07 1.59 9.09
C ALA A 152 -4.54 2.03 9.11
N TYR A 153 -4.87 3.15 8.45
CA TYR A 153 -6.25 3.59 8.34
C TYR A 153 -7.11 2.64 7.50
N CYS A 154 -6.63 2.28 6.31
CA CYS A 154 -7.33 1.34 5.44
C CYS A 154 -7.51 -0.04 6.11
N GLU A 155 -6.53 -0.49 6.88
CA GLU A 155 -6.60 -1.74 7.62
C GLU A 155 -7.64 -1.68 8.75
N GLN A 156 -7.71 -0.56 9.49
CA GLN A 156 -8.75 -0.38 10.50
C GLN A 156 -10.16 -0.33 9.90
N LYS A 157 -10.34 0.28 8.73
CA LYS A 157 -11.65 0.48 8.11
C LYS A 157 -12.12 -0.71 7.28
N ASP A 158 -11.24 -1.24 6.44
CA ASP A 158 -11.61 -2.13 5.35
C ASP A 158 -10.86 -3.47 5.36
N LYS A 159 -9.99 -3.71 6.36
CA LYS A 159 -9.25 -4.97 6.54
C LYS A 159 -8.49 -5.36 5.27
N VAL A 160 -7.77 -4.39 4.70
CA VAL A 160 -7.12 -4.53 3.40
C VAL A 160 -6.03 -5.60 3.38
N LEU A 161 -5.35 -5.86 4.49
CA LEU A 161 -4.22 -6.79 4.51
C LEU A 161 -4.62 -8.21 4.10
N THR A 162 -5.73 -8.75 4.60
CA THR A 162 -6.19 -10.10 4.20
C THR A 162 -6.41 -10.20 2.69
N LYS A 163 -6.97 -9.15 2.07
CA LYS A 163 -7.15 -9.11 0.61
C LYS A 163 -5.81 -9.06 -0.12
N LEU A 164 -4.89 -8.20 0.33
CA LEU A 164 -3.55 -8.06 -0.25
C LEU A 164 -2.74 -9.36 -0.16
N LYS A 165 -2.88 -10.12 0.93
CA LYS A 165 -2.31 -11.47 1.08
C LYS A 165 -2.92 -12.44 0.07
N SER A 166 -4.25 -12.49 0.00
CA SER A 166 -4.97 -13.42 -0.89
C SER A 166 -4.74 -13.17 -2.39
N GLU A 167 -4.50 -11.92 -2.78
CA GLU A 167 -4.16 -11.55 -4.17
C GLU A 167 -2.64 -11.65 -4.46
N ASN A 168 -1.84 -12.18 -3.51
CA ASN A 168 -0.38 -12.29 -3.59
C ASN A 168 0.32 -10.95 -3.94
N ILE A 169 -0.21 -9.84 -3.41
CA ILE A 169 0.35 -8.49 -3.59
C ILE A 169 1.40 -8.21 -2.51
N VAL A 170 1.11 -8.63 -1.29
CA VAL A 170 2.04 -8.63 -0.17
C VAL A 170 2.31 -10.07 0.17
N ASP A 171 3.56 -10.48 -0.01
CA ASP A 171 4.04 -11.82 0.30
C ASP A 171 4.52 -11.89 1.78
N ILE A 172 4.95 -13.06 2.25
CA ILE A 172 5.34 -13.25 3.66
C ILE A 172 6.55 -12.38 4.00
N ASP A 173 7.59 -12.38 3.16
CA ASP A 173 8.82 -11.62 3.40
C ASP A 173 8.52 -10.13 3.46
N ARG A 174 7.73 -9.65 2.50
CA ARG A 174 7.28 -8.26 2.45
C ARG A 174 6.46 -7.91 3.69
N PHE A 175 5.57 -8.80 4.14
CA PHE A 175 4.80 -8.58 5.36
C PHE A 175 5.70 -8.37 6.60
N PHE A 176 6.76 -9.17 6.75
CA PHE A 176 7.73 -8.98 7.83
C PHE A 176 8.54 -7.68 7.66
N GLU A 177 9.01 -7.39 6.44
CA GLU A 177 9.72 -6.13 6.14
C GLU A 177 8.89 -4.91 6.50
N LEU A 178 7.59 -4.91 6.21
CA LEU A 178 6.70 -3.78 6.54
C LEU A 178 6.69 -3.48 8.04
N VAL A 179 6.62 -4.53 8.87
CA VAL A 179 6.63 -4.38 10.33
C VAL A 179 8.01 -3.96 10.84
N GLU A 180 9.08 -4.51 10.26
CA GLU A 180 10.45 -4.12 10.59
C GLU A 180 10.71 -2.64 10.24
N GLN A 181 10.36 -2.22 9.03
CA GLN A 181 10.49 -0.83 8.58
C GLN A 181 9.71 0.11 9.49
N PHE A 182 8.46 -0.20 9.84
CA PHE A 182 7.68 0.59 10.79
C PHE A 182 8.41 0.74 12.14
N ASN A 183 8.92 -0.36 12.69
CA ASN A 183 9.61 -0.38 13.97
C ASN A 183 10.94 0.39 13.90
N SER A 184 11.59 0.43 12.74
CA SER A 184 12.87 1.13 12.52
C SER A 184 12.77 2.66 12.60
N PHE A 185 11.59 3.26 12.39
CA PHE A 185 11.45 4.71 12.45
C PHE A 185 11.72 5.28 13.85
N ASP A 186 12.50 6.35 13.90
CA ASP A 186 12.64 7.16 15.11
C ASP A 186 11.28 7.75 15.53
N ILE A 187 10.98 7.68 16.83
CA ILE A 187 9.67 8.07 17.35
C ILE A 187 9.41 9.57 17.25
N GLU A 188 10.45 10.40 17.43
CA GLU A 188 10.33 11.85 17.38
C GLU A 188 10.10 12.31 15.94
N VAL A 189 10.88 11.77 15.00
CA VAL A 189 10.71 12.01 13.56
C VAL A 189 9.32 11.56 13.09
N PHE A 190 8.87 10.38 13.50
CA PHE A 190 7.55 9.87 13.15
C PHE A 190 6.43 10.80 13.61
N ASN A 191 6.50 11.23 14.89
CA ASN A 191 5.49 12.10 15.48
C ASN A 191 5.52 13.52 14.89
N GLN A 192 6.68 14.00 14.45
CA GLN A 192 6.78 15.29 13.75
C GLN A 192 6.07 15.22 12.39
N GLU A 193 6.30 14.15 11.63
CA GLU A 193 5.64 13.95 10.34
C GLU A 193 4.12 13.78 10.49
N LEU A 194 3.64 13.07 11.52
CA LEU A 194 2.20 12.96 11.81
C LEU A 194 1.54 14.32 12.04
N LYS A 195 2.22 15.22 12.76
CA LYS A 195 1.73 16.60 12.96
C LYS A 195 1.67 17.36 11.64
N TYR A 196 2.67 17.18 10.78
CA TYR A 196 2.72 17.82 9.47
C TYR A 196 1.62 17.32 8.53
N LEU A 197 1.31 16.02 8.55
CA LEU A 197 0.19 15.43 7.80
C LEU A 197 -1.19 15.89 8.31
N ALA A 198 -1.24 16.53 9.49
CA ALA A 198 -2.46 16.93 10.17
C ALA A 198 -3.46 15.76 10.29
N SER A 199 -2.96 14.56 10.58
CA SER A 199 -3.79 13.36 10.75
C SER A 199 -4.85 13.60 11.82
N ASN A 200 -6.11 13.35 11.50
CA ASN A 200 -7.22 13.54 12.45
C ASN A 200 -7.53 12.27 13.27
N ILE A 201 -6.80 11.18 13.02
CA ILE A 201 -7.03 9.87 13.68
C ILE A 201 -5.86 9.48 14.56
N PHE A 202 -4.64 9.61 14.04
CA PHE A 202 -3.43 9.17 14.73
C PHE A 202 -2.66 10.36 15.27
N ARG A 203 -2.44 10.38 16.58
CA ARG A 203 -1.79 11.46 17.32
C ARG A 203 -0.29 11.27 17.38
N ASP A 204 0.15 10.03 17.53
CA ASP A 204 1.55 9.66 17.60
C ASP A 204 1.78 8.22 17.09
N LYS A 205 3.06 7.81 17.00
CA LYS A 205 3.47 6.48 16.53
C LYS A 205 2.80 5.36 17.33
N SER A 206 2.50 5.57 18.62
CA SER A 206 1.93 4.52 19.46
C SER A 206 0.52 4.10 19.02
N ASP A 207 -0.27 5.05 18.49
CA ASP A 207 -1.59 4.75 17.91
C ASP A 207 -1.49 3.78 16.71
N LEU A 208 -0.45 3.93 15.88
CA LEU A 208 -0.20 3.00 14.76
C LEU A 208 0.47 1.72 15.23
N SER A 209 1.34 1.78 16.23
CA SER A 209 2.05 0.61 16.77
C SER A 209 1.08 -0.46 17.24
N THR A 210 -0.06 -0.09 17.83
CA THR A 210 -1.10 -1.06 18.19
C THR A 210 -1.60 -1.79 16.95
N ILE A 211 -1.96 -1.07 15.89
CA ILE A 211 -2.49 -1.65 14.64
C ILE A 211 -1.43 -2.53 13.99
N ILE A 212 -0.24 -1.99 13.75
CA ILE A 212 0.81 -2.66 12.96
C ILE A 212 1.36 -3.88 13.70
N ASN A 213 1.59 -3.79 15.01
CA ASN A 213 2.09 -4.93 15.77
C ASN A 213 1.01 -5.99 16.01
N GLU A 214 -0.27 -5.62 16.09
CA GLU A 214 -1.37 -6.59 16.15
C GLU A 214 -1.43 -7.47 14.89
N LEU A 215 -0.99 -6.97 13.72
CA LEU A 215 -0.90 -7.79 12.50
C LEU A 215 0.02 -8.99 12.66
N MET A 216 1.05 -8.87 13.51
CA MET A 216 2.01 -9.94 13.79
C MET A 216 1.46 -11.01 14.74
N ILE A 217 0.35 -10.74 15.42
CA ILE A 217 -0.20 -11.64 16.42
C ILE A 217 -1.13 -12.62 15.71
N PRO A 218 -0.85 -13.93 15.77
CA PRO A 218 -1.73 -14.92 15.16
C PRO A 218 -3.07 -14.99 15.88
N SER A 219 -4.07 -15.45 15.13
CA SER A 219 -5.41 -15.73 15.65
C SER A 219 -5.38 -16.92 16.63
N GLU A 220 -6.48 -17.18 17.34
CA GLU A 220 -6.58 -18.30 18.29
C GLU A 220 -6.36 -19.66 17.63
N ILE A 221 -6.77 -19.79 16.37
CA ILE A 221 -6.49 -20.94 15.52
C ILE A 221 -5.52 -20.49 14.45
N ILE A 222 -4.38 -21.19 14.36
CA ILE A 222 -3.31 -20.89 13.43
C ILE A 222 -3.25 -22.03 12.43
N LYS A 223 -3.48 -21.73 11.15
CA LYS A 223 -3.23 -22.67 10.07
C LYS A 223 -1.79 -22.53 9.63
N VAL A 224 -1.09 -23.65 9.49
CA VAL A 224 0.28 -23.67 8.97
C VAL A 224 0.40 -24.70 7.85
N ALA A 225 0.95 -24.28 6.72
CA ALA A 225 1.41 -25.19 5.67
C ALA A 225 2.86 -25.58 6.00
N VAL A 226 3.12 -26.87 6.00
CA VAL A 226 4.41 -27.45 6.39
C VAL A 226 4.89 -28.35 5.27
N ASP A 227 6.15 -28.17 4.88
CA ASP A 227 6.84 -29.09 3.97
C ASP A 227 7.42 -30.29 4.75
N ASP A 228 8.42 -30.98 4.19
CA ASP A 228 9.06 -32.11 4.84
C ASP A 228 9.73 -31.76 6.20
N SER A 229 9.98 -30.48 6.49
CA SER A 229 10.77 -30.06 7.64
C SER A 229 10.26 -28.84 8.41
N GLU A 230 9.65 -27.86 7.74
CA GLU A 230 9.39 -26.53 8.30
C GLU A 230 8.09 -25.89 7.80
N VAL A 231 7.64 -24.86 8.52
CA VAL A 231 6.49 -24.05 8.11
C VAL A 231 6.90 -23.19 6.92
N VAL A 232 6.14 -23.27 5.84
CA VAL A 232 6.38 -22.50 4.61
C VAL A 232 5.34 -21.39 4.40
N ALA A 233 4.15 -21.52 5.00
CA ALA A 233 3.13 -20.49 4.98
C ALA A 233 2.17 -20.63 6.17
N PHE A 234 1.42 -19.57 6.47
CA PHE A 234 0.44 -19.54 7.56
C PHE A 234 -0.81 -18.75 7.18
N ASP A 235 -1.95 -19.16 7.72
CA ASP A 235 -3.27 -18.55 7.54
C ASP A 235 -3.55 -18.10 6.08
N ASP A 236 -3.84 -16.81 5.86
CA ASP A 236 -4.20 -16.26 4.55
C ASP A 236 -3.10 -16.46 3.48
N PHE A 237 -1.84 -16.64 3.89
CA PHE A 237 -0.74 -16.90 2.96
C PHE A 237 -0.73 -18.32 2.42
N ILE A 238 -1.40 -19.28 3.07
CA ILE A 238 -1.42 -20.67 2.59
C ILE A 238 -1.99 -20.72 1.17
N GLU A 239 -3.16 -20.12 0.95
CA GLU A 239 -3.78 -20.12 -0.38
C GLU A 239 -2.96 -19.33 -1.41
N ALA A 240 -2.36 -18.20 -1.01
CA ALA A 240 -1.56 -17.37 -1.89
C ALA A 240 -0.28 -18.09 -2.37
N TYR A 241 0.29 -18.97 -1.54
CA TYR A 241 1.50 -19.73 -1.85
C TYR A 241 1.21 -21.13 -2.39
N ARG A 242 -0.07 -21.46 -2.63
CA ARG A 242 -0.48 -22.82 -2.98
C ARG A 242 0.25 -23.40 -4.18
N GLU A 243 0.32 -22.63 -5.26
CA GLU A 243 1.00 -23.05 -6.48
C GLU A 243 2.51 -23.27 -6.25
N ILE A 244 3.15 -22.44 -5.44
CA ILE A 244 4.60 -22.48 -5.18
C ILE A 244 5.00 -23.81 -4.53
N TYR A 245 4.30 -24.24 -3.48
CA TYR A 245 4.67 -25.48 -2.80
C TYR A 245 4.06 -26.73 -3.46
N GLU A 246 2.99 -26.62 -4.27
CA GLU A 246 2.45 -27.73 -5.07
C GLU A 246 3.44 -28.17 -6.17
N GLU A 247 4.27 -27.26 -6.68
CA GLU A 247 5.33 -27.58 -7.64
C GLU A 247 6.56 -28.25 -6.99
N ILE A 248 6.86 -27.94 -5.73
CA ILE A 248 8.11 -28.33 -5.06
C ILE A 248 8.02 -29.70 -4.39
N GLY A 249 6.83 -30.13 -3.92
CA GLY A 249 6.69 -31.43 -3.26
C GLY A 249 5.38 -31.62 -2.49
N SER A 250 5.38 -32.56 -1.54
CA SER A 250 4.21 -32.78 -0.67
C SER A 250 4.23 -31.85 0.52
N TYR A 251 3.20 -31.01 0.65
CA TYR A 251 2.95 -30.22 1.86
C TYR A 251 1.73 -30.77 2.60
N LYS A 252 1.61 -30.39 3.88
CA LYS A 252 0.40 -30.65 4.68
C LYS A 252 0.01 -29.40 5.44
N VAL A 253 -1.29 -29.16 5.54
CA VAL A 253 -1.85 -28.10 6.36
C VAL A 253 -2.20 -28.66 7.73
N TYR A 254 -1.81 -27.94 8.77
CA TYR A 254 -2.10 -28.25 10.16
C TYR A 254 -2.81 -27.09 10.82
N GLU A 255 -3.74 -27.39 11.72
CA GLU A 255 -4.31 -26.42 12.65
C GLU A 255 -3.63 -26.54 14.01
N LEU A 256 -3.20 -25.39 14.54
CA LEU A 256 -2.59 -25.24 15.86
C LEU A 256 -3.44 -24.29 16.68
N THR A 257 -3.53 -24.50 17.99
CA THR A 257 -4.05 -23.47 18.87
C THR A 257 -2.93 -22.54 19.33
N LYS A 258 -3.22 -21.25 19.43
CA LYS A 258 -2.28 -20.24 19.92
C LYS A 258 -1.74 -20.57 21.30
N ASP A 259 -2.62 -20.99 22.22
CA ASP A 259 -2.28 -21.40 23.59
C ASP A 259 -1.32 -22.60 23.63
N GLU A 260 -1.54 -23.63 22.82
CA GLU A 260 -0.63 -24.78 22.76
C GLU A 260 0.73 -24.37 22.19
N THR A 261 0.72 -23.52 21.16
CA THR A 261 1.94 -23.01 20.54
C THR A 261 2.75 -22.15 21.51
N MET A 262 2.09 -21.29 22.28
CA MET A 262 2.69 -20.51 23.38
C MET A 262 3.32 -21.40 24.45
N LYS A 263 2.59 -22.41 24.94
CA LYS A 263 3.09 -23.38 25.92
C LYS A 263 4.27 -24.17 25.38
N PHE A 264 4.21 -24.57 24.12
CA PHE A 264 5.26 -25.33 23.45
C PHE A 264 6.55 -24.51 23.31
N LEU A 265 6.44 -23.25 22.90
CA LEU A 265 7.57 -22.34 22.77
C LEU A 265 8.04 -21.74 24.10
N GLY A 266 7.29 -21.93 25.18
CA GLY A 266 7.58 -21.34 26.49
C GLY A 266 7.49 -19.82 26.48
N LYS A 267 6.54 -19.25 25.72
CA LYS A 267 6.34 -17.81 25.56
C LYS A 267 4.96 -17.37 26.03
N ASP A 268 4.90 -16.18 26.65
CA ASP A 268 3.64 -15.53 27.04
C ASP A 268 2.95 -14.80 25.88
N LEU A 269 3.64 -14.63 24.76
CA LEU A 269 3.11 -14.11 23.50
C LEU A 269 3.89 -14.73 22.35
N ILE A 270 3.20 -15.05 21.26
CA ILE A 270 3.82 -15.50 20.01
C ILE A 270 3.44 -14.58 18.86
N THR A 271 4.31 -14.50 17.87
CA THR A 271 4.12 -13.78 16.62
C THR A 271 4.12 -14.73 15.43
N TYR A 272 3.72 -14.28 14.25
CA TYR A 272 3.89 -15.06 13.02
C TYR A 272 5.36 -15.39 12.72
N GLY A 273 6.33 -14.61 13.22
CA GLY A 273 7.75 -14.97 13.12
C GLY A 273 8.11 -16.21 13.93
N ASP A 274 7.48 -16.37 15.10
CA ASP A 274 7.61 -17.59 15.90
C ASP A 274 6.95 -18.80 15.25
N VAL A 275 5.78 -18.58 14.63
CA VAL A 275 5.04 -19.61 13.90
C VAL A 275 5.85 -20.10 12.71
N LEU A 276 6.42 -19.19 11.91
CA LEU A 276 7.27 -19.54 10.76
C LEU A 276 8.53 -20.29 11.19
N GLY A 277 9.03 -20.03 12.41
CA GLY A 277 10.18 -20.72 12.98
C GLY A 277 9.92 -22.17 13.43
N LEU A 278 8.66 -22.63 13.46
CA LEU A 278 8.31 -23.99 13.88
C LEU A 278 8.81 -25.04 12.88
N LYS A 279 9.23 -26.20 13.40
CA LYS A 279 9.57 -27.38 12.58
C LYS A 279 8.46 -28.42 12.66
N LEU A 280 8.41 -29.33 11.68
CA LEU A 280 7.40 -30.40 11.62
C LEU A 280 7.35 -31.26 12.92
N LYS A 281 8.49 -31.46 13.56
CA LYS A 281 8.60 -32.20 14.84
C LYS A 281 7.89 -31.50 16.00
N ASP A 282 7.74 -30.18 15.92
CA ASP A 282 7.12 -29.33 16.92
C ASP A 282 5.60 -29.40 16.76
N ILE A 283 5.14 -29.37 15.51
CA ILE A 283 3.74 -29.47 15.09
C ILE A 283 3.15 -30.86 15.36
N LYS A 284 3.90 -31.95 15.14
CA LYS A 284 3.40 -33.31 15.42
C LYS A 284 3.14 -33.59 16.91
N LYS A 285 3.58 -32.72 17.82
CA LYS A 285 3.35 -32.84 19.27
C LYS A 285 2.03 -32.19 19.71
N SER A 286 1.45 -31.28 18.92
CA SER A 286 0.12 -30.71 19.15
C SER A 286 -0.97 -31.60 18.54
N LYS A 287 -2.21 -31.52 19.05
CA LYS A 287 -3.31 -32.38 18.59
C LYS A 287 -3.70 -32.02 17.15
N LEU A 288 -3.47 -32.95 16.22
CA LEU A 288 -3.80 -32.80 14.80
C LEU A 288 -5.33 -32.70 14.55
N ILE A 289 -5.72 -31.73 13.74
CA ILE A 289 -6.85 -31.85 12.80
C ILE A 289 -6.23 -31.81 11.41
N ILE A 290 -6.33 -32.91 10.65
CA ILE A 290 -5.86 -32.99 9.26
C ILE A 290 -7.03 -32.54 8.38
N LEU A 291 -6.79 -31.55 7.52
CA LEU A 291 -7.68 -31.16 6.42
C LEU A 291 -7.18 -31.77 5.11
#